data_AF-A0AA37QKK1-F1
#
_entry.id   AF-A0AA37QKK1-F1
#
_cell.length_a   1.000
_cell.length_b   1.000
_cell.length_c   1.000
_cell.angle_alpha   90.00
_cell.angle_beta   90.00
_cell.angle_gamma   90.00
#
_symmetry.space_group_name_H-M   'P 1'
#
loop_
_entity.id
_entity.type
_entity.pdbx_description
1 polymer ?
#
loop_
_entity_poly.entity_id
_entity_poly.type
_entity_poly.pdbx_seq_one_letter_code
_entity_poly.pdbx_strand_id
1 'polypeptide(L)'
;MAANTFNPTALANGTSNLLVRASALNLSTDLVQAGVVFNDATRITTGLFSTPQNSGNSNPFLTSYTTDLHAVQNDIAAMLANPGQVTLGGQAFTLNATDTAVLTQVSSEITTLINAAPNTANPATLAEADQTIHNVQAMILQQIQGDAHLSSALTNFTFLANTGAQDVAFQSLPAGNDSTANLAAATGGDLMAIGQVFNAAADLALGGISANNLGQVTADFTAVQQGLQALLADPAKLAALEAGQTAVAAQTTTLHLQTILGQIGLQLNKYDAAEANASPTALRGTADNILDMIDVFQNDAVLNKAAGGTGMPGHGGGFSEMPGGLTGTVTKFQDNQVQTNFWASFLAEANTLGNKLVAVANGTAAATQDIITQIANYQNFGVQFNNAQGAVFQGRFDNELAAGALQSDSAMATKALQGILNGDTGAALATDNAMLQAAAANFIGNAGDIGGNNMAIGGASYVGSATSFVTATSVNGIAMGTGAPAGANPNIANGTGGTPASTTTPAPTTPTPTTPAPTTPAPTTGGGTTTTPAPTTPATGGTTNNTNTTTTHHHHHHSHGHHTAAAAPAGTAAAASSGPDMSHHHAMHHMWA
;
A
#
# COMPACT_ATOMS: atom_id res chain seq x y z
N MET A 1 -18.99 -3.64 31.31
CA MET A 1 -19.40 -3.97 29.94
C MET A 1 -19.22 -2.72 29.11
N ALA A 2 -18.33 -2.74 28.12
CA ALA A 2 -18.20 -1.64 27.17
C ALA A 2 -19.55 -1.42 26.47
N ALA A 3 -19.90 -0.17 26.19
CA ALA A 3 -21.13 0.16 25.48
C ALA A 3 -21.13 -0.56 24.13
N ASN A 4 -22.16 -1.35 23.86
CA ASN A 4 -22.30 -2.18 22.66
C ASN A 4 -22.08 -1.32 21.40
N THR A 5 -20.90 -1.46 20.79
CA THR A 5 -20.44 -0.73 19.59
C THR A 5 -21.04 -1.31 18.31
N PHE A 6 -21.80 -2.41 18.40
CA PHE A 6 -22.43 -3.06 17.27
C PHE A 6 -23.63 -2.25 16.74
N ASN A 7 -23.49 -1.79 15.51
CA ASN A 7 -24.57 -1.25 14.70
C ASN A 7 -24.57 -2.00 13.36
N PRO A 8 -25.56 -2.86 13.08
CA PRO A 8 -25.61 -3.64 11.84
C PRO A 8 -25.61 -2.78 10.57
N THR A 9 -26.24 -1.60 10.60
CA THR A 9 -26.22 -0.66 9.47
C THR A 9 -24.84 -0.07 9.28
N ALA A 10 -24.15 0.29 10.36
CA ALA A 10 -22.78 0.78 10.30
C ALA A 10 -21.80 -0.32 9.85
N LEU A 11 -22.07 -1.57 10.22
CA LEU A 11 -21.26 -2.71 9.84
C LEU A 11 -21.40 -3.01 8.34
N ALA A 12 -22.64 -3.03 7.83
CA ALA A 12 -22.93 -3.30 6.42
C ALA A 12 -22.45 -2.21 5.46
N ASN A 13 -22.18 -0.99 5.92
CA ASN A 13 -21.71 0.13 5.08
C ASN A 13 -20.27 0.56 5.38
N GLY A 14 -19.53 -0.23 6.17
CA GLY A 14 -18.11 0.02 6.44
C GLY A 14 -17.82 1.13 7.47
N THR A 15 -18.84 1.71 8.11
CA THR A 15 -18.66 2.83 9.08
C THR A 15 -18.63 2.39 10.54
N SER A 16 -18.70 1.09 10.80
CA SER A 16 -18.68 0.53 12.15
C SER A 16 -17.33 0.74 12.81
N ASN A 17 -17.34 1.13 14.09
CA ASN A 17 -16.13 1.16 14.90
C ASN A 17 -15.48 -0.23 15.07
N LEU A 18 -16.20 -1.31 14.80
CA LEU A 18 -15.62 -2.66 14.80
C LEU A 18 -14.63 -2.89 13.67
N LEU A 19 -14.67 -2.06 12.63
CA LEU A 19 -13.72 -2.06 11.54
C LEU A 19 -12.51 -1.15 11.83
N VAL A 20 -12.49 -0.49 12.99
CA VAL A 20 -11.38 0.35 13.44
C VAL A 20 -10.56 -0.42 14.47
N ARG A 21 -9.28 -0.66 14.16
CA ARG A 21 -8.40 -1.52 14.98
C ARG A 21 -8.37 -1.14 16.45
N ALA A 22 -8.22 0.14 16.77
CA ALA A 22 -8.17 0.63 18.15
C ALA A 22 -9.44 0.31 18.97
N SER A 23 -10.58 0.14 18.30
CA SER A 23 -11.85 -0.22 18.94
C SER A 23 -12.04 -1.74 18.99
N ALA A 24 -11.69 -2.45 17.91
CA ALA A 24 -11.88 -3.89 17.78
C ALA A 24 -11.02 -4.73 18.74
N LEU A 25 -9.90 -4.17 19.24
CA LEU A 25 -9.02 -4.84 20.21
C LEU A 25 -9.51 -4.78 21.66
N ASN A 26 -10.63 -4.10 21.95
CA ASN A 26 -11.18 -4.07 23.29
C ASN A 26 -11.88 -5.40 23.62
N LEU A 27 -11.67 -5.90 24.84
CA LEU A 27 -12.28 -7.16 25.30
C LEU A 27 -13.80 -7.19 25.07
N SER A 28 -14.27 -8.27 24.43
CA SER A 28 -15.67 -8.49 24.06
C SER A 28 -16.09 -9.95 24.29
N THR A 29 -17.40 -10.17 24.32
CA THR A 29 -18.01 -11.50 24.23
C THR A 29 -18.75 -11.70 22.90
N ASP A 30 -18.48 -10.84 21.91
CA ASP A 30 -19.07 -10.91 20.59
C ASP A 30 -18.17 -11.64 19.59
N LEU A 31 -18.66 -12.76 19.04
CA LEU A 31 -17.88 -13.60 18.14
C LEU A 31 -17.65 -12.96 16.75
N VAL A 32 -18.49 -11.99 16.34
CA VAL A 32 -18.22 -11.23 15.11
C VAL A 32 -16.98 -10.37 15.28
N GLN A 33 -16.79 -9.74 16.45
CA GLN A 33 -15.58 -8.94 16.70
C GLN A 33 -14.33 -9.80 16.65
N ALA A 34 -14.34 -10.95 17.34
CA ALA A 34 -13.21 -11.88 17.34
C ALA A 34 -12.85 -12.32 15.90
N GLY A 35 -13.84 -12.62 15.06
CA GLY A 35 -13.59 -13.01 13.68
C GLY A 35 -13.15 -11.88 12.77
N VAL A 36 -13.62 -10.63 12.97
CA VAL A 36 -13.10 -9.46 12.24
C VAL A 36 -11.63 -9.22 12.57
N VAL A 37 -11.25 -9.31 13.85
CA VAL A 37 -9.85 -9.18 14.26
C VAL A 37 -9.01 -10.34 13.73
N PHE A 38 -9.57 -11.55 13.64
CA PHE A 38 -8.90 -12.67 13.00
C PHE A 38 -8.69 -12.47 11.49
N ASN A 39 -9.68 -11.91 10.77
CA ASN A 39 -9.52 -11.55 9.34
C ASN A 39 -8.36 -10.55 9.14
N ASP A 40 -8.24 -9.55 10.01
CA ASP A 40 -7.13 -8.59 9.97
C ASP A 40 -5.77 -9.28 10.17
N ALA A 41 -5.68 -10.16 11.18
CA ALA A 41 -4.50 -10.96 11.43
C ALA A 41 -4.13 -11.81 10.21
N THR A 42 -5.12 -12.47 9.58
CA THR A 42 -4.95 -13.26 8.37
C THR A 42 -4.42 -12.41 7.21
N ARG A 43 -5.00 -11.24 6.95
CA ARG A 43 -4.59 -10.36 5.84
C ARG A 43 -3.11 -9.99 5.91
N ILE A 44 -2.59 -9.65 7.10
CA ILE A 44 -1.20 -9.21 7.26
C ILE A 44 -0.18 -10.36 7.32
N THR A 45 -0.62 -11.62 7.23
CA THR A 45 0.28 -12.79 7.23
C THR A 45 1.02 -13.03 5.91
N THR A 46 0.68 -12.31 4.84
CA THR A 46 1.41 -12.33 3.56
C THR A 46 2.82 -11.72 3.63
N GLY A 47 3.26 -11.27 4.82
CA GLY A 47 4.63 -10.85 5.11
C GLY A 47 4.82 -10.24 6.51
N LEU A 48 5.24 -11.06 7.48
CA LEU A 48 5.38 -10.66 8.88
C LEU A 48 6.72 -9.96 9.19
N PHE A 49 6.89 -8.72 8.70
CA PHE A 49 8.08 -7.93 9.04
C PHE A 49 8.06 -7.45 10.50
N SER A 50 9.24 -7.48 11.14
CA SER A 50 9.40 -7.31 12.59
C SER A 50 10.02 -5.98 13.04
N THR A 51 10.60 -5.22 12.12
CA THR A 51 11.30 -3.97 12.43
C THR A 51 10.73 -2.82 11.61
N PRO A 52 10.47 -1.65 12.23
CA PRO A 52 10.27 -0.42 11.47
C PRO A 52 11.61 -0.08 10.82
N GLN A 53 11.79 -0.43 9.54
CA GLN A 53 13.04 -0.13 8.84
C GLN A 53 12.88 1.20 8.09
N ASN A 54 13.56 2.25 8.59
CA ASN A 54 13.67 3.63 8.07
C ASN A 54 12.65 4.65 8.62
N SER A 55 12.89 5.93 8.28
CA SER A 55 12.06 7.07 8.69
C SER A 55 10.62 6.88 8.24
N GLY A 56 9.69 6.93 9.20
CA GLY A 56 8.26 6.80 8.96
C GLY A 56 7.56 6.10 10.11
N ASN A 57 6.24 6.23 10.17
CA ASN A 57 5.34 5.62 11.17
C ASN A 57 4.84 4.23 10.74
N SER A 58 5.69 3.41 10.12
CA SER A 58 5.28 2.06 9.67
C SER A 58 5.19 1.09 10.85
N ASN A 59 3.97 0.69 11.22
CA ASN A 59 3.74 -0.37 12.20
C ASN A 59 4.27 -1.73 11.69
N PRO A 60 5.11 -2.44 12.46
CA PRO A 60 5.47 -3.82 12.13
C PRO A 60 4.25 -4.74 12.07
N PHE A 61 4.13 -5.52 11.00
CA PHE A 61 3.04 -6.49 10.86
C PHE A 61 3.17 -7.61 11.90
N LEU A 62 4.38 -8.03 12.26
CA LEU A 62 4.57 -9.04 13.31
C LEU A 62 3.94 -8.63 14.66
N THR A 63 4.14 -7.38 15.07
CA THR A 63 3.56 -6.86 16.32
C THR A 63 2.05 -6.71 16.22
N SER A 64 1.55 -6.27 15.05
CA SER A 64 0.10 -6.14 14.82
C SER A 64 -0.56 -7.51 14.89
N TYR A 65 -0.05 -8.48 14.12
CA TYR A 65 -0.51 -9.87 14.08
C TYR A 65 -0.60 -10.52 15.46
N THR A 66 0.47 -10.46 16.25
CA THR A 66 0.47 -11.03 17.60
C THR A 66 -0.49 -10.32 18.56
N THR A 67 -0.66 -9.00 18.42
CA THR A 67 -1.64 -8.24 19.20
C THR A 67 -3.07 -8.64 18.83
N ASP A 68 -3.35 -8.80 17.55
CA ASP A 68 -4.66 -9.18 17.04
C ASP A 68 -5.02 -10.59 17.53
N LEU A 69 -4.09 -11.55 17.40
CA LEU A 69 -4.25 -12.90 17.94
C LEU A 69 -4.49 -12.94 19.46
N HIS A 70 -3.79 -12.11 20.24
CA HIS A 70 -4.05 -12.00 21.67
C HIS A 70 -5.45 -11.44 21.95
N ALA A 71 -5.93 -10.47 21.18
CA ALA A 71 -7.29 -9.95 21.31
C ALA A 71 -8.34 -11.03 21.00
N VAL A 72 -8.18 -11.78 19.90
CA VAL A 72 -9.06 -12.92 19.56
C VAL A 72 -9.06 -13.96 20.67
N GLN A 73 -7.89 -14.33 21.19
CA GLN A 73 -7.77 -15.28 22.29
C GLN A 73 -8.49 -14.80 23.56
N ASN A 74 -8.35 -13.52 23.90
CA ASN A 74 -9.01 -12.94 25.07
C ASN A 74 -10.54 -12.92 24.92
N ASP A 75 -11.04 -12.58 23.74
CA ASP A 75 -12.47 -12.59 23.43
C ASP A 75 -13.06 -14.00 23.52
N ILE A 76 -12.40 -14.99 22.89
CA ILE A 76 -12.82 -16.40 22.97
C ILE A 76 -12.79 -16.91 24.43
N ALA A 77 -11.74 -16.59 25.19
CA ALA A 77 -11.66 -16.97 26.59
C ALA A 77 -12.79 -16.35 27.43
N ALA A 78 -13.18 -15.11 27.15
CA ALA A 78 -14.30 -14.45 27.82
C ALA A 78 -15.65 -15.10 27.47
N MET A 79 -15.86 -15.51 26.21
CA MET A 79 -17.05 -16.25 25.77
C MET A 79 -17.15 -17.61 26.45
N LEU A 80 -16.05 -18.37 26.52
CA LEU A 80 -16.00 -19.68 27.17
C LEU A 80 -16.21 -19.59 28.69
N ALA A 81 -15.71 -18.53 29.33
CA ALA A 81 -15.92 -18.28 30.76
C ALA A 81 -17.36 -17.82 31.08
N ASN A 82 -18.03 -17.17 30.13
CA ASN A 82 -19.36 -16.59 30.31
C ASN A 82 -20.31 -16.98 29.16
N PRO A 83 -20.62 -18.28 28.95
CA PRO A 83 -21.36 -18.74 27.78
C PRO A 83 -22.78 -18.14 27.67
N GLY A 84 -23.37 -17.70 28.80
CA GLY A 84 -24.67 -17.01 28.81
C GLY A 84 -24.63 -15.52 28.42
N GLN A 85 -23.45 -14.97 28.13
CA GLN A 85 -23.24 -13.57 27.73
C GLN A 85 -22.68 -13.44 26.30
N VAL A 86 -22.57 -14.56 25.58
CA VAL A 86 -22.05 -14.56 24.22
C VAL A 86 -23.01 -13.85 23.28
N THR A 87 -22.46 -13.05 22.38
CA THR A 87 -23.22 -12.37 21.35
C THR A 87 -22.66 -12.63 19.95
N LEU A 88 -23.50 -12.41 18.96
CA LEU A 88 -23.14 -12.30 17.54
C LEU A 88 -23.76 -11.01 17.01
N GLY A 89 -22.94 -10.06 16.60
CA GLY A 89 -23.46 -8.80 16.07
C GLY A 89 -24.24 -7.99 17.11
N GLY A 90 -23.92 -8.14 18.39
CA GLY A 90 -24.63 -7.57 19.54
C GLY A 90 -25.92 -8.30 19.93
N GLN A 91 -26.28 -9.40 19.26
CA GLN A 91 -27.45 -10.23 19.58
C GLN A 91 -27.04 -11.42 20.44
N ALA A 92 -27.87 -11.79 21.43
CA ALA A 92 -27.60 -12.94 22.27
C ALA A 92 -27.45 -14.22 21.43
N PHE A 93 -26.38 -14.98 21.69
CA PHE A 93 -26.08 -16.24 21.01
C PHE A 93 -25.79 -17.32 22.04
N THR A 94 -26.44 -18.48 21.91
CA THR A 94 -26.26 -19.59 22.85
C THR A 94 -25.30 -20.59 22.25
N LEU A 95 -24.11 -20.71 22.85
CA LEU A 95 -23.15 -21.75 22.47
C LEU A 95 -23.72 -23.13 22.79
N ASN A 96 -23.67 -24.05 21.83
CA ASN A 96 -23.88 -25.46 22.04
C ASN A 96 -22.55 -26.16 22.43
N ALA A 97 -22.60 -27.47 22.69
CA ALA A 97 -21.42 -28.23 23.11
C ALA A 97 -20.33 -28.33 22.01
N THR A 98 -20.75 -28.41 20.74
CA THR A 98 -19.85 -28.41 19.58
C THR A 98 -19.17 -27.05 19.44
N ASP A 99 -19.92 -25.94 19.49
CA ASP A 99 -19.36 -24.59 19.43
C ASP A 99 -18.31 -24.39 20.52
N THR A 100 -18.63 -24.83 21.74
CA THR A 100 -17.73 -24.73 22.91
C THR A 100 -16.44 -25.52 22.67
N ALA A 101 -16.54 -26.72 22.09
CA ALA A 101 -15.38 -27.54 21.76
C ALA A 101 -14.52 -26.91 20.67
N VAL A 102 -15.15 -26.37 19.61
CA VAL A 102 -14.47 -25.66 18.52
C VAL A 102 -13.74 -24.43 19.04
N LEU A 103 -14.42 -23.56 19.81
CA LEU A 103 -13.80 -22.36 20.36
C LEU A 103 -12.66 -22.68 21.35
N THR A 104 -12.76 -23.77 22.10
CA THR A 104 -11.67 -24.26 22.96
C THR A 104 -10.45 -24.68 22.13
N GLN A 105 -10.67 -25.39 21.02
CA GLN A 105 -9.62 -25.82 20.11
C GLN A 105 -8.95 -24.62 19.42
N VAL A 106 -9.75 -23.70 18.88
CA VAL A 106 -9.27 -22.45 18.27
C VAL A 106 -8.42 -21.64 19.25
N SER A 107 -8.80 -21.55 20.53
CA SER A 107 -7.98 -20.86 21.54
C SER A 107 -6.59 -21.51 21.74
N SER A 108 -6.49 -22.83 21.62
CA SER A 108 -5.20 -23.54 21.68
C SER A 108 -4.38 -23.30 20.42
N GLU A 109 -5.02 -23.28 19.26
CA GLU A 109 -4.39 -23.05 17.96
C GLU A 109 -3.85 -21.62 17.82
N ILE A 110 -4.59 -20.63 18.31
CA ILE A 110 -4.11 -19.24 18.42
C ILE A 110 -2.84 -19.16 19.28
N THR A 111 -2.74 -19.96 20.34
CA THR A 111 -1.50 -20.04 21.14
C THR A 111 -0.32 -20.55 20.31
N THR A 112 -0.55 -21.55 19.45
CA THR A 112 0.46 -22.05 18.51
C THR A 112 0.89 -20.97 17.53
N LEU A 113 -0.05 -20.21 16.96
CA LEU A 113 0.25 -19.09 16.06
C LEU A 113 1.09 -18.00 16.74
N ILE A 114 0.71 -17.59 17.96
CA ILE A 114 1.44 -16.60 18.76
C ILE A 114 2.88 -17.05 19.02
N ASN A 115 3.09 -18.34 19.30
CA ASN A 115 4.42 -18.88 19.56
C ASN A 115 5.26 -19.05 18.28
N ALA A 116 4.63 -19.30 17.14
CA ALA A 116 5.30 -19.43 15.85
C ALA A 116 5.76 -18.07 15.30
N ALA A 117 4.93 -17.04 15.42
CA ALA A 117 5.14 -15.74 14.77
C ALA A 117 6.53 -15.10 14.98
N PRO A 118 7.12 -15.06 16.19
CA PRO A 118 8.44 -14.45 16.39
C PRO A 118 9.57 -15.13 15.61
N ASN A 119 9.37 -16.39 15.19
CA ASN A 119 10.38 -17.19 14.52
C ASN A 119 10.46 -16.92 13.01
N THR A 120 9.53 -16.14 12.44
CA THR A 120 9.56 -15.73 11.02
C THR A 120 10.64 -14.67 10.75
N ALA A 121 11.13 -13.99 11.78
CA ALA A 121 12.21 -13.01 11.63
C ALA A 121 13.62 -13.64 11.52
N ASN A 122 13.74 -14.97 11.64
CA ASN A 122 15.01 -15.67 11.66
C ASN A 122 15.08 -16.70 10.52
N PRO A 123 16.00 -16.55 9.54
CA PRO A 123 16.15 -17.49 8.43
C PRO A 123 16.28 -18.97 8.84
N ALA A 124 16.83 -19.26 10.02
CA ALA A 124 17.00 -20.63 10.51
C ALA A 124 15.70 -21.29 10.97
N THR A 125 14.67 -20.50 11.30
CA THR A 125 13.39 -20.98 11.86
C THR A 125 12.18 -20.58 11.00
N LEU A 126 12.37 -19.67 10.04
CA LEU A 126 11.35 -19.14 9.14
C LEU A 126 10.50 -20.25 8.51
N ALA A 127 11.12 -21.24 7.89
CA ALA A 127 10.38 -22.25 7.12
C ALA A 127 9.41 -23.09 7.95
N GLU A 128 9.78 -23.43 9.18
CA GLU A 128 8.87 -24.13 10.10
C GLU A 128 7.79 -23.20 10.66
N ALA A 129 8.15 -21.95 10.93
CA ALA A 129 7.24 -20.93 11.44
C ALA A 129 6.15 -20.58 10.42
N ASP A 130 6.53 -20.26 9.19
CA ASP A 130 5.60 -19.90 8.10
C ASP A 130 4.63 -21.05 7.81
N GLN A 131 5.16 -22.28 7.70
CA GLN A 131 4.33 -23.47 7.49
C GLN A 131 3.36 -23.71 8.65
N THR A 132 3.81 -23.48 9.90
CA THR A 132 2.96 -23.59 11.08
C THR A 132 1.85 -22.54 11.04
N ILE A 133 2.18 -21.30 10.70
CA ILE A 133 1.21 -20.19 10.62
C ILE A 133 0.16 -20.50 9.56
N HIS A 134 0.59 -20.84 8.34
CA HIS A 134 -0.31 -21.20 7.25
C HIS A 134 -1.26 -22.35 7.65
N ASN A 135 -0.71 -23.47 8.11
CA ASN A 135 -1.49 -24.66 8.43
C ASN A 135 -2.49 -24.41 9.57
N VAL A 136 -2.04 -23.79 10.65
CA VAL A 136 -2.88 -23.58 11.83
C VAL A 136 -3.95 -22.51 11.56
N GLN A 137 -3.64 -21.47 10.78
CA GLN A 137 -4.64 -20.51 10.33
C GLN A 137 -5.73 -21.19 9.48
N ALA A 138 -5.34 -22.00 8.50
CA ALA A 138 -6.28 -22.76 7.68
C ALA A 138 -7.12 -23.72 8.52
N MET A 139 -6.53 -24.36 9.54
CA MET A 139 -7.25 -25.22 10.49
C MET A 139 -8.32 -24.46 11.28
N ILE A 140 -7.99 -23.27 11.81
CA ILE A 140 -8.95 -22.43 12.54
C ILE A 140 -10.15 -22.10 11.66
N LEU A 141 -9.88 -21.62 10.43
CA LEU A 141 -10.93 -21.28 9.47
C LEU A 141 -11.78 -22.51 9.12
N GLN A 142 -11.16 -23.67 8.89
CA GLN A 142 -11.86 -24.91 8.60
C GLN A 142 -12.74 -25.39 9.77
N GLN A 143 -12.28 -25.24 11.01
CA GLN A 143 -13.05 -25.64 12.19
C GLN A 143 -14.27 -24.76 12.42
N ILE A 144 -14.11 -23.43 12.31
CA ILE A 144 -15.22 -22.48 12.43
C ILE A 144 -16.24 -22.72 11.30
N GLN A 145 -15.78 -22.88 10.06
CA GLN A 145 -16.67 -23.10 8.91
C GLN A 145 -17.27 -24.51 8.88
N GLY A 146 -16.59 -25.50 9.47
CA GLY A 146 -17.08 -26.86 9.61
C GLY A 146 -18.15 -27.02 10.69
N ASP A 147 -18.21 -26.10 11.65
CA ASP A 147 -19.29 -26.02 12.62
C ASP A 147 -20.51 -25.35 11.99
N ALA A 148 -21.55 -26.14 11.69
CA ALA A 148 -22.75 -25.66 11.03
C ALA A 148 -23.50 -24.58 11.83
N HIS A 149 -23.44 -24.61 13.16
CA HIS A 149 -24.12 -23.62 13.99
C HIS A 149 -23.36 -22.29 14.00
N LEU A 150 -22.04 -22.32 14.18
CA LEU A 150 -21.19 -21.13 14.08
C LEU A 150 -21.19 -20.53 12.68
N SER A 151 -20.91 -21.34 11.65
CA SER A 151 -20.81 -20.88 10.27
C SER A 151 -22.14 -20.27 9.77
N SER A 152 -23.27 -20.92 10.05
CA SER A 152 -24.59 -20.38 9.68
C SER A 152 -24.89 -19.07 10.40
N ALA A 153 -24.42 -18.89 11.64
CA ALA A 153 -24.69 -17.70 12.41
C ALA A 153 -23.80 -16.52 11.97
N LEU A 154 -22.51 -16.76 11.73
CA LEU A 154 -21.55 -15.77 11.25
C LEU A 154 -21.88 -15.26 9.84
N THR A 155 -22.35 -16.14 8.96
CA THR A 155 -22.74 -15.78 7.58
C THR A 155 -23.89 -14.76 7.52
N ASN A 156 -24.70 -14.64 8.58
CA ASN A 156 -25.77 -13.64 8.66
C ASN A 156 -25.27 -12.22 8.97
N PHE A 157 -23.98 -12.05 9.27
CA PHE A 157 -23.37 -10.77 9.62
C PHE A 157 -22.25 -10.43 8.65
N THR A 158 -22.65 -9.92 7.48
CA THR A 158 -21.70 -9.39 6.49
C THR A 158 -21.28 -7.97 6.82
N PHE A 159 -20.05 -7.60 6.49
CA PHE A 159 -19.54 -6.23 6.62
C PHE A 159 -18.77 -5.80 5.40
N LEU A 160 -18.84 -4.51 5.08
CA LEU A 160 -18.06 -3.94 3.99
C LEU A 160 -16.63 -3.78 4.47
N ALA A 161 -15.74 -4.66 4.01
CA ALA A 161 -14.32 -4.57 4.27
C ALA A 161 -13.72 -3.36 3.57
N ASN A 162 -12.53 -2.96 4.02
CA ASN A 162 -11.80 -1.84 3.41
C ASN A 162 -11.35 -2.14 1.98
N THR A 163 -11.41 -3.39 1.53
CA THR A 163 -11.22 -3.84 0.14
C THR A 163 -12.42 -3.56 -0.77
N GLY A 164 -13.55 -3.16 -0.20
CA GLY A 164 -14.83 -3.08 -0.93
C GLY A 164 -15.58 -4.42 -1.04
N ALA A 165 -14.99 -5.52 -0.59
CA ALA A 165 -15.66 -6.81 -0.48
C ALA A 165 -16.66 -6.86 0.69
N GLN A 166 -17.67 -7.72 0.55
CA GLN A 166 -18.54 -8.09 1.66
C GLN A 166 -17.97 -9.31 2.37
N ASP A 167 -17.31 -9.06 3.49
CA ASP A 167 -16.69 -10.07 4.34
C ASP A 167 -17.67 -10.62 5.38
N VAL A 168 -17.37 -11.79 5.91
CA VAL A 168 -17.91 -12.29 7.19
C VAL A 168 -16.78 -12.49 8.19
N ALA A 169 -17.11 -12.54 9.48
CA ALA A 169 -16.16 -12.86 10.53
C ALA A 169 -15.60 -14.30 10.34
N PHE A 170 -14.28 -14.48 10.45
CA PHE A 170 -13.58 -15.71 10.05
C PHE A 170 -13.78 -16.05 8.56
N GLN A 171 -13.52 -15.06 7.70
CA GLN A 171 -13.67 -15.14 6.26
C GLN A 171 -12.82 -16.27 5.69
N SER A 172 -13.43 -17.13 4.86
CA SER A 172 -12.70 -18.16 4.14
C SER A 172 -11.73 -17.53 3.14
N LEU A 173 -10.58 -18.18 2.98
CA LEU A 173 -9.56 -17.81 2.00
C LEU A 173 -10.08 -18.05 0.57
N PRO A 174 -9.62 -17.24 -0.41
CA PRO A 174 -9.89 -17.46 -1.82
C PRO A 174 -9.64 -18.91 -2.28
N ALA A 175 -10.60 -19.48 -3.00
CA ALA A 175 -10.42 -20.81 -3.58
C ALA A 175 -9.40 -20.77 -4.74
N GLY A 176 -8.31 -21.52 -4.59
CA GLY A 176 -7.30 -21.75 -5.63
C GLY A 176 -7.47 -23.09 -6.35
N ASN A 177 -6.89 -23.20 -7.55
CA ASN A 177 -6.76 -24.46 -8.28
C ASN A 177 -5.50 -24.46 -9.15
N ASP A 178 -4.53 -25.27 -8.79
CA ASP A 178 -3.25 -25.47 -9.49
C ASP A 178 -3.13 -26.91 -10.04
N SER A 179 -4.25 -27.60 -10.22
CA SER A 179 -4.24 -28.93 -10.84
C SER A 179 -3.60 -28.88 -12.23
N THR A 180 -3.01 -29.99 -12.68
CA THR A 180 -2.32 -30.06 -13.99
C THR A 180 -3.18 -29.57 -15.16
N ALA A 181 -4.49 -29.85 -15.14
CA ALA A 181 -5.41 -29.37 -16.15
C ALA A 181 -5.60 -27.85 -16.08
N ASN A 182 -5.69 -27.29 -14.88
CA ASN A 182 -5.87 -25.85 -14.69
C ASN A 182 -4.59 -25.07 -15.02
N LEU A 183 -3.41 -25.57 -14.65
CA LEU A 183 -2.12 -25.01 -15.06
C LEU A 183 -1.98 -24.97 -16.59
N ALA A 184 -2.41 -26.02 -17.30
CA ALA A 184 -2.39 -26.06 -18.76
C ALA A 184 -3.36 -25.03 -19.39
N ALA A 185 -4.55 -24.86 -18.80
CA ALA A 185 -5.49 -23.83 -19.24
C ALA A 185 -4.96 -22.41 -18.97
N ALA A 186 -4.39 -22.19 -17.78
CA ALA A 186 -3.81 -20.92 -17.37
C ALA A 186 -2.67 -20.50 -18.30
N THR A 187 -1.67 -21.38 -18.52
CA THR A 187 -0.55 -21.13 -19.45
C THR A 187 -1.03 -20.96 -20.90
N GLY A 188 -2.17 -21.55 -21.27
CA GLY A 188 -2.83 -21.33 -22.54
C GLY A 188 -3.51 -19.96 -22.68
N GLY A 189 -3.56 -19.14 -21.62
CA GLY A 189 -4.18 -17.82 -21.59
C GLY A 189 -5.69 -17.83 -21.30
N ASP A 190 -6.20 -18.80 -20.55
CA ASP A 190 -7.57 -18.76 -20.01
C ASP A 190 -7.57 -17.90 -18.72
N LEU A 191 -8.25 -16.76 -18.73
CA LEU A 191 -8.20 -15.80 -17.63
C LEU A 191 -8.78 -16.33 -16.32
N MET A 192 -9.81 -17.17 -16.38
CA MET A 192 -10.39 -17.79 -15.18
C MET A 192 -9.39 -18.79 -14.58
N ALA A 193 -8.74 -19.60 -15.42
CA ALA A 193 -7.71 -20.53 -14.96
C ALA A 193 -6.49 -19.78 -14.39
N ILE A 194 -6.03 -18.70 -15.06
CA ILE A 194 -4.95 -17.82 -14.56
C ILE A 194 -5.29 -17.33 -13.16
N GLY A 195 -6.48 -16.78 -12.97
CA GLY A 195 -6.88 -16.24 -11.67
C GLY A 195 -7.07 -17.30 -10.59
N GLN A 196 -7.47 -18.53 -10.94
CA GLN A 196 -7.52 -19.64 -9.99
C GLN A 196 -6.12 -20.15 -9.57
N VAL A 197 -5.16 -20.17 -10.50
CA VAL A 197 -3.75 -20.49 -10.17
C VAL A 197 -3.15 -19.37 -9.31
N PHE A 198 -3.45 -18.11 -9.61
CA PHE A 198 -3.07 -16.98 -8.78
C PHE A 198 -3.60 -17.13 -7.34
N ASN A 199 -4.89 -17.45 -7.17
CA ASN A 199 -5.47 -17.67 -5.86
C ASN A 199 -4.75 -18.79 -5.08
N ALA A 200 -4.33 -19.86 -5.76
CA ALA A 200 -3.56 -20.94 -5.13
C ALA A 200 -2.20 -20.46 -4.62
N ALA A 201 -1.48 -19.68 -5.43
CA ALA A 201 -0.20 -19.09 -5.04
C ALA A 201 -0.36 -18.10 -3.87
N ALA A 202 -1.38 -17.23 -3.94
CA ALA A 202 -1.64 -16.22 -2.92
C ALA A 202 -2.06 -16.85 -1.58
N ASP A 203 -2.86 -17.93 -1.60
CA ASP A 203 -3.20 -18.72 -0.41
C ASP A 203 -1.96 -19.36 0.22
N LEU A 204 -1.10 -20.01 -0.59
CA LEU A 204 0.16 -20.60 -0.12
C LEU A 204 1.14 -19.58 0.46
N ALA A 205 1.06 -18.31 0.04
CA ALA A 205 1.86 -17.22 0.56
C ALA A 205 1.34 -16.66 1.89
N LEU A 206 0.11 -17.01 2.33
CA LEU A 206 -0.38 -16.65 3.65
C LEU A 206 0.41 -17.40 4.73
N GLY A 207 1.02 -16.66 5.64
CA GLY A 207 1.99 -17.18 6.60
C GLY A 207 3.43 -16.98 6.16
N GLY A 208 3.68 -16.55 4.92
CA GLY A 208 5.00 -16.24 4.37
C GLY A 208 5.49 -17.22 3.31
N ILE A 209 6.42 -16.77 2.48
CA ILE A 209 7.13 -17.61 1.51
C ILE A 209 8.43 -18.11 2.14
N SER A 210 8.59 -19.43 2.15
CA SER A 210 9.73 -20.12 2.73
C SER A 210 10.25 -21.24 1.82
N ALA A 211 11.35 -21.89 2.21
CA ALA A 211 11.88 -23.03 1.47
C ALA A 211 10.88 -24.19 1.28
N ASN A 212 9.84 -24.30 2.12
CA ASN A 212 8.85 -25.38 2.06
C ASN A 212 7.82 -25.19 0.94
N ASN A 213 7.40 -23.94 0.66
CA ASN A 213 6.36 -23.62 -0.34
C ASN A 213 6.91 -22.88 -1.57
N LEU A 214 8.14 -22.34 -1.53
CA LEU A 214 8.75 -21.56 -2.61
C LEU A 214 8.66 -22.24 -3.98
N GLY A 215 8.92 -23.54 -4.05
CA GLY A 215 8.88 -24.28 -5.31
C GLY A 215 7.50 -24.27 -5.99
N GLN A 216 6.43 -24.37 -5.19
CA GLN A 216 5.06 -24.37 -5.70
C GLN A 216 4.60 -22.95 -6.03
N VAL A 217 4.85 -21.98 -5.13
CA VAL A 217 4.56 -20.56 -5.37
C VAL A 217 5.23 -20.06 -6.66
N THR A 218 6.51 -20.41 -6.86
CA THR A 218 7.25 -20.05 -8.08
C THR A 218 6.62 -20.68 -9.32
N ALA A 219 6.20 -21.95 -9.25
CA ALA A 219 5.59 -22.64 -10.38
C ALA A 219 4.24 -22.00 -10.77
N ASP A 220 3.41 -21.67 -9.78
CA ASP A 220 2.09 -21.08 -9.98
C ASP A 220 2.22 -19.65 -10.53
N PHE A 221 3.05 -18.79 -9.94
CA PHE A 221 3.29 -17.45 -10.48
C PHE A 221 3.96 -17.47 -11.85
N THR A 222 4.79 -18.47 -12.16
CA THR A 222 5.32 -18.67 -13.52
C THR A 222 4.20 -19.01 -14.50
N ALA A 223 3.25 -19.87 -14.12
CA ALA A 223 2.10 -20.21 -14.95
C ALA A 223 1.18 -18.99 -15.15
N VAL A 224 0.95 -18.18 -14.12
CA VAL A 224 0.23 -16.90 -14.20
C VAL A 224 0.94 -15.95 -15.16
N GLN A 225 2.27 -15.79 -15.04
CA GLN A 225 3.07 -14.94 -15.93
C GLN A 225 2.92 -15.37 -17.39
N GLN A 226 3.09 -16.66 -17.67
CA GLN A 226 2.96 -17.22 -19.02
C GLN A 226 1.55 -17.05 -19.57
N GLY A 227 0.53 -17.27 -18.74
CA GLY A 227 -0.86 -17.10 -19.11
C GLY A 227 -1.21 -15.66 -19.48
N LEU A 228 -0.77 -14.68 -18.67
CA LEU A 228 -0.95 -13.26 -18.94
C LEU A 228 -0.22 -12.84 -20.23
N GLN A 229 1.01 -13.34 -20.45
CA GLN A 229 1.73 -13.13 -21.71
C GLN A 229 0.99 -13.71 -22.92
N ALA A 230 0.46 -14.93 -22.80
CA ALA A 230 -0.32 -15.58 -23.86
C ALA A 230 -1.62 -14.82 -24.17
N LEU A 231 -2.32 -14.36 -23.12
CA LEU A 231 -3.52 -13.53 -23.24
C LEU A 231 -3.23 -12.21 -23.96
N LEU A 232 -2.20 -11.47 -23.53
CA LEU A 232 -1.80 -10.19 -24.11
C LEU A 232 -1.26 -10.32 -25.54
N ALA A 233 -0.72 -11.48 -25.90
CA ALA A 233 -0.22 -11.76 -27.25
C ALA A 233 -1.30 -12.26 -28.22
N ASP A 234 -2.53 -12.54 -27.75
CA ASP A 234 -3.64 -13.03 -28.55
C ASP A 234 -4.70 -11.92 -28.77
N PRO A 235 -4.72 -11.28 -29.96
CA PRO A 235 -5.66 -10.21 -30.25
C PRO A 235 -7.13 -10.64 -30.16
N ALA A 236 -7.44 -11.92 -30.41
CA ALA A 236 -8.82 -12.40 -30.35
C ALA A 236 -9.31 -12.50 -28.90
N LYS A 237 -8.43 -12.93 -27.98
CA LYS A 237 -8.73 -12.97 -26.54
C LYS A 237 -8.87 -11.58 -25.95
N LEU A 238 -7.97 -10.66 -26.30
CA LEU A 238 -8.10 -9.25 -25.88
C LEU A 238 -9.38 -8.63 -26.41
N ALA A 239 -9.69 -8.79 -27.70
CA ALA A 239 -10.93 -8.26 -28.27
C ALA A 239 -12.19 -8.85 -27.61
N ALA A 240 -12.14 -10.11 -27.14
CA ALA A 240 -13.23 -10.72 -26.41
C ALA A 240 -13.42 -10.11 -25.00
N LEU A 241 -12.33 -9.78 -24.29
CA LEU A 241 -12.37 -9.07 -23.02
C LEU A 241 -12.84 -7.62 -23.19
N GLU A 242 -12.39 -6.95 -24.25
CA GLU A 242 -12.70 -5.55 -24.54
C GLU A 242 -14.10 -5.36 -25.15
N ALA A 243 -14.80 -6.45 -25.46
CA ALA A 243 -16.09 -6.42 -26.13
C ALA A 243 -17.14 -5.65 -25.31
N GLY A 244 -17.72 -4.60 -25.93
CA GLY A 244 -18.76 -3.78 -25.30
C GLY A 244 -18.23 -2.66 -24.40
N GLN A 245 -16.91 -2.54 -24.23
CA GLN A 245 -16.29 -1.42 -23.54
C GLN A 245 -16.18 -0.18 -24.43
N THR A 246 -15.97 0.99 -23.82
CA THR A 246 -15.48 2.16 -24.57
C THR A 246 -14.02 1.94 -24.97
N ALA A 247 -13.54 2.65 -26.00
CA ALA A 247 -12.15 2.50 -26.44
C ALA A 247 -11.13 2.77 -25.31
N VAL A 248 -11.38 3.79 -24.47
CA VAL A 248 -10.50 4.10 -23.33
C VAL A 248 -10.56 3.00 -22.27
N ALA A 249 -11.75 2.55 -21.90
CA ALA A 249 -11.92 1.48 -20.91
C ALA A 249 -11.25 0.16 -21.36
N ALA A 250 -11.39 -0.20 -22.64
CA ALA A 250 -10.70 -1.34 -23.24
C ALA A 250 -9.17 -1.24 -23.07
N GLN A 251 -8.59 -0.07 -23.37
CA GLN A 251 -7.15 0.14 -23.17
C GLN A 251 -6.76 0.13 -21.69
N THR A 252 -7.62 0.63 -20.79
CA THR A 252 -7.41 0.52 -19.34
C THR A 252 -7.40 -0.93 -18.86
N THR A 253 -8.32 -1.78 -19.32
CA THR A 253 -8.30 -3.22 -19.01
C THR A 253 -7.01 -3.89 -19.50
N THR A 254 -6.57 -3.58 -20.72
CA THR A 254 -5.28 -4.07 -21.24
C THR A 254 -4.09 -3.56 -20.43
N LEU A 255 -4.14 -2.31 -19.96
CA LEU A 255 -3.11 -1.73 -19.10
C LEU A 255 -3.04 -2.43 -17.74
N HIS A 256 -4.17 -2.72 -17.10
CA HIS A 256 -4.23 -3.46 -15.83
C HIS A 256 -3.57 -4.84 -15.95
N LEU A 257 -3.84 -5.58 -17.04
CA LEU A 257 -3.18 -6.87 -17.31
C LEU A 257 -1.65 -6.72 -17.45
N GLN A 258 -1.17 -5.64 -18.07
CA GLN A 258 0.26 -5.35 -18.19
C GLN A 258 0.89 -4.99 -16.84
N THR A 259 0.18 -4.22 -16.01
CA THR A 259 0.59 -3.87 -14.64
C THR A 259 0.77 -5.14 -13.80
N ILE A 260 -0.24 -6.03 -13.78
CA ILE A 260 -0.19 -7.30 -13.04
C ILE A 260 0.95 -8.18 -13.58
N LEU A 261 1.14 -8.25 -14.90
CA LEU A 261 2.26 -9.00 -15.47
C LEU A 261 3.63 -8.47 -14.97
N GLY A 262 3.78 -7.16 -14.85
CA GLY A 262 4.97 -6.53 -14.27
C GLY A 262 5.16 -6.86 -12.79
N GLN A 263 4.08 -6.84 -12.02
CA GLN A 263 4.05 -7.18 -10.58
C GLN A 263 4.36 -8.66 -10.32
N ILE A 264 3.85 -9.59 -11.14
CA ILE A 264 4.26 -11.00 -11.10
C ILE A 264 5.76 -11.12 -11.41
N GLY A 265 6.28 -10.32 -12.33
CA GLY A 265 7.71 -10.22 -12.60
C GLY A 265 8.52 -9.78 -11.37
N LEU A 266 8.02 -8.82 -10.59
CA LEU A 266 8.65 -8.43 -9.32
C LEU A 266 8.64 -9.58 -8.30
N GLN A 267 7.49 -10.25 -8.16
CA GLN A 267 7.31 -11.35 -7.22
C GLN A 267 8.36 -12.45 -7.45
N LEU A 268 8.42 -12.94 -8.70
CA LEU A 268 9.33 -14.01 -9.11
C LEU A 268 10.81 -13.62 -9.02
N ASN A 269 11.16 -12.39 -9.43
CA ASN A 269 12.57 -12.02 -9.62
C ASN A 269 13.19 -11.32 -8.41
N LYS A 270 12.38 -10.71 -7.53
CA LYS A 270 12.86 -9.88 -6.41
C LYS A 270 12.43 -10.39 -5.05
N TYR A 271 11.20 -10.89 -4.91
CA TYR A 271 10.62 -11.15 -3.60
C TYR A 271 10.64 -12.60 -3.16
N ASP A 272 10.07 -13.54 -3.93
CA ASP A 272 9.84 -14.94 -3.48
C ASP A 272 11.09 -15.57 -2.84
N ALA A 273 12.21 -15.59 -3.58
CA ALA A 273 13.44 -16.19 -3.09
C ALA A 273 14.09 -15.37 -1.97
N ALA A 274 13.93 -14.05 -1.96
CA ALA A 274 14.49 -13.18 -0.92
C ALA A 274 13.71 -13.27 0.39
N GLU A 275 12.39 -13.41 0.32
CA GLU A 275 11.52 -13.63 1.47
C GLU A 275 11.79 -14.98 2.12
N ALA A 276 12.00 -16.04 1.33
CA ALA A 276 12.42 -17.34 1.82
C ALA A 276 13.77 -17.32 2.58
N ASN A 277 14.48 -16.19 2.54
CA ASN A 277 15.70 -15.92 3.30
C ASN A 277 15.51 -14.79 4.34
N ALA A 278 14.27 -14.50 4.75
CA ALA A 278 13.84 -13.47 5.69
C ALA A 278 14.31 -12.04 5.33
N SER A 279 14.40 -11.70 4.04
CA SER A 279 14.73 -10.35 3.60
C SER A 279 13.64 -9.35 4.02
N PRO A 280 13.97 -8.28 4.78
CA PRO A 280 12.97 -7.30 5.20
C PRO A 280 12.28 -6.57 4.04
N THR A 281 13.02 -6.30 2.96
CA THR A 281 12.45 -5.71 1.73
C THR A 281 11.43 -6.65 1.11
N ALA A 282 11.72 -7.95 1.07
CA ALA A 282 10.85 -8.93 0.41
C ALA A 282 9.63 -9.28 1.27
N LEU A 283 9.79 -9.41 2.60
CA LEU A 283 8.65 -9.58 3.52
C LEU A 283 7.64 -8.44 3.34
N ARG A 284 8.11 -7.20 3.19
CA ARG A 284 7.23 -6.07 2.91
C ARG A 284 6.69 -6.11 1.49
N GLY A 285 7.57 -6.36 0.52
CA GLY A 285 7.29 -6.35 -0.90
C GLY A 285 6.27 -7.39 -1.34
N THR A 286 6.38 -8.63 -0.86
CA THR A 286 5.39 -9.68 -1.14
C THR A 286 4.01 -9.30 -0.62
N ALA A 287 3.93 -8.83 0.63
CA ALA A 287 2.66 -8.47 1.25
C ALA A 287 1.92 -7.40 0.45
N ASP A 288 2.63 -6.35 0.04
CA ASP A 288 2.05 -5.27 -0.76
C ASP A 288 1.76 -5.78 -2.19
N ASN A 289 2.75 -6.32 -2.89
CA ASN A 289 2.64 -6.70 -4.30
C ASN A 289 1.54 -7.75 -4.58
N ILE A 290 1.33 -8.74 -3.70
CA ILE A 290 0.23 -9.71 -3.86
C ILE A 290 -1.13 -9.04 -3.70
N LEU A 291 -1.30 -8.19 -2.69
CA LEU A 291 -2.55 -7.47 -2.46
C LEU A 291 -2.84 -6.47 -3.58
N ASP A 292 -1.81 -5.88 -4.17
CA ASP A 292 -1.98 -4.92 -5.27
C ASP A 292 -2.43 -5.59 -6.56
N MET A 293 -1.90 -6.78 -6.85
CA MET A 293 -2.38 -7.57 -7.97
C MET A 293 -3.85 -7.93 -7.82
N ILE A 294 -4.32 -8.18 -6.59
CA ILE A 294 -5.74 -8.39 -6.28
C ILE A 294 -6.52 -7.09 -6.50
N ASP A 295 -6.11 -5.98 -5.89
CA ASP A 295 -6.80 -4.69 -5.96
C ASP A 295 -6.93 -4.20 -7.42
N VAL A 296 -5.85 -4.25 -8.21
CA VAL A 296 -5.85 -3.86 -9.63
C VAL A 296 -6.85 -4.70 -10.42
N PHE A 297 -6.90 -6.02 -10.16
CA PHE A 297 -7.76 -6.94 -10.89
C PHE A 297 -9.23 -6.83 -10.47
N GLN A 298 -9.49 -6.75 -9.17
CA GLN A 298 -10.84 -6.73 -8.60
C GLN A 298 -11.58 -5.42 -8.87
N ASN A 299 -10.84 -4.30 -8.98
CA ASN A 299 -11.41 -3.00 -9.36
C ASN A 299 -11.66 -2.84 -10.87
N ASP A 300 -11.13 -3.75 -11.70
CA ASP A 300 -11.54 -3.86 -13.10
C ASP A 300 -12.74 -4.81 -13.22
N ALA A 301 -13.93 -4.22 -13.33
CA ALA A 301 -15.18 -4.97 -13.40
C ALA A 301 -15.25 -5.97 -14.57
N VAL A 302 -14.48 -5.76 -15.65
CA VAL A 302 -14.44 -6.67 -16.79
C VAL A 302 -13.50 -7.84 -16.52
N LEU A 303 -12.30 -7.58 -16.00
CA LEU A 303 -11.37 -8.63 -15.58
C LEU A 303 -11.99 -9.52 -14.50
N ASN A 304 -12.59 -8.89 -13.48
CA ASN A 304 -13.29 -9.58 -12.41
C ASN A 304 -14.37 -10.54 -12.95
N LYS A 305 -15.27 -10.07 -13.82
CA LYS A 305 -16.30 -10.93 -14.44
C LYS A 305 -15.69 -12.03 -15.30
N ALA A 306 -14.68 -11.71 -16.09
CA ALA A 306 -14.04 -12.66 -16.99
C ALA A 306 -13.29 -13.77 -16.24
N ALA A 307 -12.85 -13.53 -15.01
CA ALA A 307 -12.30 -14.55 -14.12
C ALA A 307 -13.36 -15.23 -13.22
N GLY A 308 -14.65 -15.03 -13.47
CA GLY A 308 -15.74 -15.71 -12.76
C GLY A 308 -16.29 -14.96 -11.53
N GLY A 309 -15.92 -13.71 -11.33
CA GLY A 309 -16.47 -12.82 -10.31
C GLY A 309 -17.79 -12.16 -10.72
N THR A 310 -18.21 -11.12 -9.99
CA THR A 310 -19.51 -10.43 -10.17
C THR A 310 -19.40 -9.08 -10.90
N GLY A 311 -18.18 -8.60 -11.12
CA GLY A 311 -17.84 -7.24 -11.55
C GLY A 311 -17.65 -6.25 -10.41
N MET A 312 -17.57 -6.74 -9.17
CA MET A 312 -17.30 -5.97 -7.96
C MET A 312 -16.28 -6.75 -7.12
N PRO A 313 -15.45 -6.07 -6.32
CA PRO A 313 -14.53 -6.72 -5.39
C PRO A 313 -15.24 -7.76 -4.52
N GLY A 314 -14.62 -8.93 -4.36
CA GLY A 314 -15.17 -9.99 -3.53
C GLY A 314 -14.37 -11.29 -3.55
N HIS A 315 -14.86 -12.26 -2.80
CA HIS A 315 -14.15 -13.53 -2.57
C HIS A 315 -14.37 -14.60 -3.66
N GLY A 316 -15.05 -14.26 -4.76
CA GLY A 316 -15.40 -15.19 -5.85
C GLY A 316 -14.65 -14.89 -7.14
N GLY A 317 -14.31 -15.95 -7.88
CA GLY A 317 -13.56 -15.85 -9.14
C GLY A 317 -12.06 -16.05 -8.96
N GLY A 318 -11.28 -15.49 -9.87
CA GLY A 318 -9.82 -15.42 -9.79
C GLY A 318 -9.33 -14.06 -9.32
N PHE A 319 -8.09 -14.00 -8.79
CA PHE A 319 -7.55 -12.82 -8.09
C PHE A 319 -8.51 -12.33 -7.00
N SER A 320 -9.17 -13.24 -6.28
CA SER A 320 -10.23 -12.88 -5.35
C SER A 320 -9.68 -12.14 -4.13
N GLU A 321 -10.54 -11.31 -3.54
CA GLU A 321 -10.21 -10.58 -2.32
C GLU A 321 -9.84 -11.52 -1.17
N MET A 322 -8.68 -11.27 -0.57
CA MET A 322 -8.32 -11.80 0.74
C MET A 322 -9.24 -11.18 1.82
N PRO A 323 -9.33 -11.78 3.02
CA PRO A 323 -10.04 -11.14 4.13
C PRO A 323 -9.64 -9.68 4.32
N GLY A 324 -10.62 -8.85 4.64
CA GLY A 324 -10.46 -7.42 4.88
C GLY A 324 -9.65 -7.14 6.15
N GLY A 325 -8.81 -6.10 6.08
CA GLY A 325 -8.08 -5.57 7.23
C GLY A 325 -8.92 -4.58 8.04
N LEU A 326 -8.44 -4.27 9.24
CA LEU A 326 -8.97 -3.22 10.09
C LEU A 326 -8.33 -1.86 9.73
N THR A 327 -9.14 -0.81 9.72
CA THR A 327 -8.63 0.56 9.61
C THR A 327 -7.68 0.84 10.77
N GLY A 328 -6.47 1.29 10.42
CA GLY A 328 -5.39 1.57 11.36
C GLY A 328 -4.39 0.44 11.57
N THR A 329 -4.59 -0.73 10.95
CA THR A 329 -3.56 -1.79 10.85
C THR A 329 -2.45 -1.32 9.91
N VAL A 330 -2.83 -1.00 8.68
CA VAL A 330 -1.99 -0.24 7.76
C VAL A 330 -2.25 1.24 8.00
N THR A 331 -1.16 2.02 8.06
CA THR A 331 -1.24 3.47 8.24
C THR A 331 -0.49 4.15 7.11
N LYS A 332 -0.94 5.37 6.76
CA LYS A 332 -0.22 6.21 5.81
C LYS A 332 1.25 6.36 6.18
N PHE A 333 2.12 6.31 5.17
CA PHE A 333 3.56 6.41 5.36
C PHE A 333 3.97 7.87 5.59
N GLN A 334 4.56 8.16 6.74
CA GLN A 334 5.08 9.48 7.07
C GLN A 334 6.42 9.71 6.38
N ASP A 335 6.43 10.65 5.44
CA ASP A 335 7.61 11.04 4.70
C ASP A 335 8.59 11.85 5.56
N ASN A 336 9.88 11.66 5.30
CA ASN A 336 10.92 12.63 5.62
C ASN A 336 10.95 13.76 4.58
N GLN A 337 11.86 14.72 4.74
CA GLN A 337 11.94 15.86 3.82
C GLN A 337 12.26 15.44 2.37
N VAL A 338 13.19 14.49 2.18
CA VAL A 338 13.60 14.04 0.84
C VAL A 338 12.46 13.32 0.12
N GLN A 339 11.72 12.47 0.84
CA GLN A 339 10.51 11.81 0.35
C GLN A 339 9.40 12.82 0.05
N THR A 340 9.22 13.83 0.91
CA THR A 340 8.25 14.90 0.65
C THR A 340 8.56 15.66 -0.64
N ASN A 341 9.83 16.01 -0.84
CA ASN A 341 10.29 16.69 -2.04
C ASN A 341 10.14 15.80 -3.29
N PHE A 342 10.35 14.49 -3.15
CA PHE A 342 10.14 13.55 -4.24
C PHE A 342 8.66 13.48 -4.63
N TRP A 343 7.79 13.14 -3.69
CA TRP A 343 6.37 12.92 -3.98
C TRP A 343 5.67 14.18 -4.48
N ALA A 344 6.00 15.35 -3.92
CA ALA A 344 5.48 16.62 -4.41
C ALA A 344 5.88 16.89 -5.88
N SER A 345 7.11 16.51 -6.27
CA SER A 345 7.58 16.66 -7.66
C SER A 345 6.93 15.62 -8.56
N PHE A 346 6.95 14.36 -8.14
CA PHE A 346 6.41 13.21 -8.87
C PHE A 346 4.92 13.41 -9.16
N LEU A 347 4.13 13.83 -8.16
CA LEU A 347 2.70 14.11 -8.31
C LEU A 347 2.44 15.28 -9.26
N ALA A 348 3.19 16.37 -9.14
CA ALA A 348 3.05 17.53 -10.03
C ALA A 348 3.38 17.19 -11.49
N GLU A 349 4.42 16.36 -11.69
CA GLU A 349 4.82 15.89 -13.00
C GLU A 349 3.81 14.91 -13.61
N ALA A 350 3.26 13.99 -12.82
CA ALA A 350 2.22 13.05 -13.26
C ALA A 350 1.01 13.80 -13.82
N ASN A 351 0.49 14.76 -13.07
CA ASN A 351 -0.63 15.61 -13.50
C ASN A 351 -0.29 16.42 -14.76
N THR A 352 0.93 16.96 -14.84
CA THR A 352 1.36 17.73 -16.01
C THR A 352 1.49 16.84 -17.25
N LEU A 353 2.07 15.65 -17.13
CA LEU A 353 2.20 14.68 -18.21
C LEU A 353 0.82 14.17 -18.66
N GLY A 354 -0.04 13.76 -17.72
CA GLY A 354 -1.39 13.33 -18.03
C GLY A 354 -2.17 14.38 -18.84
N ASN A 355 -2.11 15.65 -18.44
CA ASN A 355 -2.72 16.76 -19.19
C ASN A 355 -2.15 16.90 -20.61
N LYS A 356 -0.84 16.71 -20.82
CA LYS A 356 -0.24 16.76 -22.16
C LYS A 356 -0.72 15.59 -23.02
N LEU A 357 -0.80 14.39 -22.48
CA LEU A 357 -1.27 13.21 -23.22
C LEU A 357 -2.73 13.35 -23.62
N VAL A 358 -3.59 13.83 -22.72
CA VAL A 358 -4.99 14.16 -23.04
C VAL A 358 -5.08 15.23 -24.12
N ALA A 359 -4.23 16.27 -24.07
CA ALA A 359 -4.22 17.31 -25.08
C ALA A 359 -3.85 16.77 -26.47
N VAL A 360 -2.89 15.83 -26.55
CA VAL A 360 -2.53 15.13 -27.80
C VAL A 360 -3.68 14.25 -28.28
N ALA A 361 -4.25 13.43 -27.40
CA ALA A 361 -5.38 12.54 -27.74
C ALA A 361 -6.60 13.29 -28.28
N ASN A 362 -6.85 14.49 -27.75
CA ASN A 362 -7.95 15.37 -28.19
C ASN A 362 -7.60 16.23 -29.41
N GLY A 363 -6.40 16.13 -29.97
CA GLY A 363 -5.95 16.91 -31.12
C GLY A 363 -5.73 18.41 -30.83
N THR A 364 -5.63 18.79 -29.55
CA THR A 364 -5.36 20.17 -29.11
C THR A 364 -3.87 20.47 -28.95
N ALA A 365 -3.03 19.43 -28.96
CA ALA A 365 -1.58 19.50 -29.02
C ALA A 365 -1.05 18.42 -29.99
N ALA A 366 0.17 18.61 -30.49
CA ALA A 366 0.84 17.61 -31.32
C ALA A 366 1.61 16.61 -30.47
N ALA A 367 1.64 15.33 -30.88
CA ALA A 367 2.61 14.37 -30.37
C ALA A 367 4.03 14.84 -30.74
N THR A 368 4.98 14.71 -29.81
CA THR A 368 6.38 15.10 -30.03
C THR A 368 7.34 14.11 -29.38
N GLN A 369 8.57 14.05 -29.91
CA GLN A 369 9.66 13.29 -29.30
C GLN A 369 10.02 13.83 -27.89
N ASP A 370 9.77 15.10 -27.62
CA ASP A 370 9.99 15.70 -26.31
C ASP A 370 9.07 15.08 -25.26
N ILE A 371 7.77 14.86 -25.57
CA ILE A 371 6.85 14.22 -24.62
C ILE A 371 7.32 12.78 -24.31
N ILE A 372 7.75 12.02 -25.31
CA ILE A 372 8.33 10.68 -25.10
C ILE A 372 9.55 10.75 -24.17
N THR A 373 10.43 11.72 -24.39
CA THR A 373 11.61 11.93 -23.54
C THR A 373 11.22 12.29 -22.11
N GLN A 374 10.17 13.11 -21.93
CA GLN A 374 9.66 13.46 -20.61
C GLN A 374 9.07 12.25 -19.87
N ILE A 375 8.34 11.37 -20.56
CA ILE A 375 7.84 10.11 -19.98
C ILE A 375 9.01 9.22 -19.52
N ALA A 376 10.01 9.00 -20.38
CA ALA A 376 11.17 8.17 -20.04
C ALA A 376 11.94 8.72 -18.83
N ASN A 377 12.07 10.05 -18.76
CA ASN A 377 12.71 10.71 -17.64
C ASN A 377 11.88 10.62 -16.35
N TYR A 378 10.56 10.77 -16.42
CA TYR A 378 9.64 10.62 -15.29
C TYR A 378 9.68 9.20 -14.72
N GLN A 379 9.67 8.19 -15.60
CA GLN A 379 9.87 6.79 -15.22
C GLN A 379 11.22 6.60 -14.50
N ASN A 380 12.31 7.07 -15.11
CA ASN A 380 13.65 6.94 -14.51
C ASN A 380 13.76 7.70 -13.17
N PHE A 381 13.08 8.83 -13.02
CA PHE A 381 13.02 9.57 -11.76
C PHE A 381 12.39 8.73 -10.64
N GLY A 382 11.26 8.07 -10.90
CA GLY A 382 10.62 7.15 -9.96
C GLY A 382 11.52 5.97 -9.59
N VAL A 383 12.04 5.27 -10.59
CA VAL A 383 12.90 4.08 -10.41
C VAL A 383 14.16 4.42 -9.59
N GLN A 384 14.87 5.50 -9.95
CA GLN A 384 16.12 5.89 -9.28
C GLN A 384 15.86 6.33 -7.84
N PHE A 385 14.78 7.06 -7.60
CA PHE A 385 14.42 7.46 -6.24
C PHE A 385 14.14 6.24 -5.37
N ASN A 386 13.30 5.32 -5.86
CA ASN A 386 12.94 4.10 -5.18
C ASN A 386 14.18 3.24 -4.86
N ASN A 387 15.06 3.02 -5.84
CA ASN A 387 16.32 2.29 -5.66
C ASN A 387 17.28 2.93 -4.63
N ALA A 388 17.16 4.24 -4.40
CA ALA A 388 17.94 4.97 -3.40
C ALA A 388 17.33 4.94 -1.99
N GLN A 389 16.08 4.51 -1.84
CA GLN A 389 15.44 4.37 -0.53
C GLN A 389 15.80 3.03 0.15
N GLY A 390 15.50 2.92 1.45
CA GLY A 390 15.75 1.69 2.20
C GLY A 390 14.64 0.64 2.06
N ALA A 391 14.89 -0.54 2.64
CA ALA A 391 14.12 -1.78 2.46
C ALA A 391 12.59 -1.63 2.48
N VAL A 392 12.00 -1.02 3.51
CA VAL A 392 10.53 -0.90 3.62
C VAL A 392 9.95 0.07 2.60
N PHE A 393 10.65 1.15 2.26
CA PHE A 393 10.17 2.04 1.21
C PHE A 393 10.19 1.31 -0.13
N GLN A 394 11.29 0.60 -0.43
CA GLN A 394 11.38 -0.19 -1.66
C GLN A 394 10.28 -1.23 -1.74
N GLY A 395 10.11 -2.06 -0.71
CA GLY A 395 9.03 -3.05 -0.66
C GLY A 395 7.64 -2.43 -0.80
N ARG A 396 7.44 -1.19 -0.35
CA ARG A 396 6.15 -0.47 -0.46
C ARG A 396 5.87 0.14 -1.82
N PHE A 397 6.91 0.47 -2.58
CA PHE A 397 6.77 1.35 -3.74
C PHE A 397 7.40 0.80 -5.02
N ASP A 398 7.94 -0.43 -5.01
CA ASP A 398 8.54 -1.06 -6.18
C ASP A 398 7.52 -1.34 -7.29
N ASN A 399 6.32 -1.78 -6.92
CA ASN A 399 5.20 -2.13 -7.80
C ASN A 399 4.53 -0.89 -8.44
N GLU A 400 4.75 0.30 -7.86
CA GLU A 400 4.37 1.58 -8.46
C GLU A 400 5.52 2.21 -9.22
N LEU A 401 6.73 2.25 -8.66
CA LEU A 401 7.84 3.07 -9.16
C LEU A 401 8.89 2.31 -9.97
N ALA A 402 9.07 1.01 -9.74
CA ALA A 402 10.16 0.22 -10.34
C ALA A 402 9.69 -0.71 -11.46
N ALA A 403 8.59 -1.44 -11.25
CA ALA A 403 7.93 -2.24 -12.26
C ALA A 403 6.43 -2.31 -11.96
N GLY A 404 5.61 -2.79 -12.89
CA GLY A 404 4.15 -2.72 -12.74
C GLY A 404 3.61 -1.41 -13.30
N ALA A 405 3.03 -0.56 -12.46
CA ALA A 405 2.14 0.54 -12.90
C ALA A 405 2.86 1.64 -13.69
N LEU A 406 3.88 2.30 -13.12
CA LEU A 406 4.61 3.36 -13.84
C LEU A 406 5.28 2.85 -15.12
N GLN A 407 5.70 1.58 -15.13
CA GLN A 407 6.31 0.94 -16.27
C GLN A 407 5.31 0.71 -17.41
N SER A 408 4.14 0.14 -17.09
CA SER A 408 3.09 -0.15 -18.07
C SER A 408 2.49 1.14 -18.64
N ASP A 409 2.21 2.13 -17.78
CA ASP A 409 1.73 3.47 -18.17
C ASP A 409 2.69 4.14 -19.16
N SER A 410 3.98 4.14 -18.82
CA SER A 410 5.03 4.75 -19.64
C SER A 410 5.20 4.04 -20.99
N ALA A 411 5.12 2.71 -21.00
CA ALA A 411 5.21 1.91 -22.21
C ALA A 411 4.01 2.16 -23.13
N MET A 412 2.78 2.18 -22.58
CA MET A 412 1.56 2.47 -23.33
C MET A 412 1.58 3.87 -23.94
N ALA A 413 1.87 4.90 -23.13
CA ALA A 413 1.94 6.28 -23.61
C ALA A 413 3.03 6.45 -24.69
N THR A 414 4.20 5.85 -24.49
CA THR A 414 5.31 5.90 -25.46
C THR A 414 4.93 5.24 -26.78
N LYS A 415 4.32 4.05 -26.73
CA LYS A 415 3.87 3.32 -27.93
C LYS A 415 2.86 4.15 -28.73
N ALA A 416 1.86 4.72 -28.07
CA ALA A 416 0.84 5.53 -28.73
C ALA A 416 1.42 6.83 -29.35
N LEU A 417 2.30 7.54 -28.63
CA LEU A 417 2.99 8.71 -29.19
C LEU A 417 3.85 8.36 -30.40
N GLN A 418 4.54 7.21 -30.36
CA GLN A 418 5.32 6.73 -31.50
C GLN A 418 4.44 6.37 -32.69
N GLY A 419 3.29 5.73 -32.49
CA GLY A 419 2.30 5.46 -33.54
C GLY A 419 1.86 6.74 -34.26
N ILE A 420 1.45 7.74 -33.48
CA ILE A 420 1.06 9.06 -34.00
C ILE A 420 2.21 9.73 -34.77
N LEU A 421 3.43 9.72 -34.22
CA LEU A 421 4.61 10.30 -34.88
C LEU A 421 4.99 9.57 -36.17
N ASN A 422 4.72 8.27 -36.26
CA ASN A 422 4.93 7.45 -37.44
C ASN A 422 3.80 7.57 -38.48
N GLY A 423 2.76 8.36 -38.18
CA GLY A 423 1.68 8.68 -39.11
C GLY A 423 0.50 7.71 -39.06
N ASP A 424 0.23 7.11 -37.90
CA ASP A 424 -0.99 6.31 -37.71
C ASP A 424 -2.25 7.14 -38.00
N THR A 425 -3.22 6.51 -38.68
CA THR A 425 -4.48 7.13 -39.10
C THR A 425 -5.66 6.17 -38.92
N GLY A 426 -6.88 6.69 -38.99
CA GLY A 426 -8.10 5.87 -38.90
C GLY A 426 -8.19 5.11 -37.57
N ALA A 427 -8.38 3.80 -37.64
CA ALA A 427 -8.52 2.95 -36.46
C ALA A 427 -7.24 2.87 -35.60
N ALA A 428 -6.06 2.95 -36.22
CA ALA A 428 -4.78 2.95 -35.49
C ALA A 428 -4.67 4.21 -34.63
N LEU A 429 -4.88 5.39 -35.22
CA LEU A 429 -4.90 6.66 -34.49
C LEU A 429 -5.97 6.70 -33.38
N ALA A 430 -7.15 6.14 -33.62
CA ALA A 430 -8.18 6.04 -32.60
C ALA A 430 -7.74 5.19 -31.41
N THR A 431 -6.99 4.11 -31.67
CA THR A 431 -6.40 3.25 -30.64
C THR A 431 -5.31 4.00 -29.87
N ASP A 432 -4.41 4.70 -30.58
CA ASP A 432 -3.37 5.51 -29.94
C ASP A 432 -3.98 6.59 -29.03
N ASN A 433 -5.00 7.31 -29.50
CA ASN A 433 -5.68 8.32 -28.70
C ASN A 433 -6.38 7.73 -27.45
N ALA A 434 -6.91 6.51 -27.54
CA ALA A 434 -7.48 5.82 -26.39
C ALA A 434 -6.41 5.37 -25.40
N MET A 435 -5.27 4.85 -25.89
CA MET A 435 -4.10 4.49 -25.08
C MET A 435 -3.53 5.71 -24.35
N LEU A 436 -3.42 6.87 -25.01
CA LEU A 436 -2.97 8.11 -24.38
C LEU A 436 -3.89 8.55 -23.24
N GLN A 437 -5.20 8.43 -23.42
CA GLN A 437 -6.18 8.75 -22.36
C GLN A 437 -6.11 7.76 -21.19
N ALA A 438 -5.99 6.46 -21.47
CA ALA A 438 -5.86 5.43 -20.45
C ALA A 438 -4.57 5.62 -19.62
N ALA A 439 -3.43 5.83 -20.29
CA ALA A 439 -2.16 6.09 -19.61
C ALA A 439 -2.17 7.43 -18.85
N ALA A 440 -2.81 8.47 -19.38
CA ALA A 440 -2.96 9.74 -18.68
C ALA A 440 -3.77 9.61 -17.40
N ALA A 441 -4.89 8.88 -17.45
CA ALA A 441 -5.72 8.61 -16.28
C ALA A 441 -4.93 7.84 -15.21
N ASN A 442 -4.13 6.84 -15.61
CA ASN A 442 -3.31 6.07 -14.68
C ASN A 442 -2.15 6.87 -14.08
N PHE A 443 -1.44 7.70 -14.85
CA PHE A 443 -0.44 8.59 -14.25
C PHE A 443 -1.04 9.47 -13.15
N ILE A 444 -2.23 10.04 -13.39
CA ILE A 444 -2.94 10.88 -12.42
C ILE A 444 -3.44 10.05 -11.24
N GLY A 445 -4.05 8.89 -11.51
CA GLY A 445 -4.58 7.96 -10.51
C GLY A 445 -3.49 7.47 -9.57
N ASN A 446 -2.42 6.92 -10.11
CA ASN A 446 -1.26 6.42 -9.35
C ASN A 446 -0.65 7.52 -8.47
N ALA A 447 -0.51 8.75 -8.99
CA ALA A 447 -0.04 9.87 -8.19
C ALA A 447 -1.02 10.27 -7.06
N GLY A 448 -2.32 10.18 -7.32
CA GLY A 448 -3.37 10.38 -6.33
C GLY A 448 -3.32 9.32 -5.22
N ASP A 449 -3.17 8.06 -5.60
CA ASP A 449 -3.11 6.91 -4.70
C ASP A 449 -1.88 7.01 -3.79
N ILE A 450 -0.70 7.25 -4.36
CA ILE A 450 0.54 7.56 -3.62
C ILE A 450 0.32 8.72 -2.64
N GLY A 451 -0.28 9.82 -3.08
CA GLY A 451 -0.58 10.97 -2.22
C GLY A 451 -1.59 10.64 -1.11
N GLY A 452 -2.51 9.72 -1.36
CA GLY A 452 -3.46 9.16 -0.40
C GLY A 452 -2.78 8.28 0.64
N ASN A 453 -1.74 7.54 0.23
CA ASN A 453 -1.03 6.54 1.03
C ASN A 453 0.13 7.13 1.83
N ASN A 454 0.53 8.37 1.51
CA ASN A 454 1.61 9.08 2.20
C ASN A 454 1.11 10.31 2.96
N MET A 455 1.88 10.70 3.97
CA MET A 455 1.77 11.99 4.64
C MET A 455 3.09 12.72 4.45
N ALA A 456 3.02 13.92 3.89
CA ALA A 456 4.16 14.82 3.81
C ALA A 456 4.71 15.13 5.21
N ILE A 457 5.96 15.58 5.28
CA ILE A 457 6.63 15.91 6.53
C ILE A 457 5.75 16.79 7.44
N GLY A 458 5.68 16.46 8.73
CA GLY A 458 4.84 17.18 9.70
C GLY A 458 3.35 16.84 9.62
N GLY A 459 2.97 15.77 8.93
CA GLY A 459 1.58 15.26 8.85
C GLY A 459 0.71 15.99 7.83
N ALA A 460 1.29 16.77 6.92
CA ALA A 460 0.53 17.42 5.85
C ALA A 460 0.04 16.37 4.82
N SER A 461 -1.14 16.59 4.25
CA SER A 461 -1.67 15.73 3.19
C SER A 461 -1.13 16.17 1.82
N TYR A 462 -1.03 15.26 0.86
CA TYR A 462 -0.79 15.63 -0.53
C TYR A 462 -2.06 16.14 -1.21
N VAL A 463 -1.89 17.02 -2.20
CA VAL A 463 -2.99 17.55 -3.02
C VAL A 463 -2.94 16.85 -4.37
N GLY A 464 -3.77 15.82 -4.56
CA GLY A 464 -3.76 14.92 -5.72
C GLY A 464 -3.79 15.61 -7.09
N SER A 465 -4.45 16.76 -7.19
CA SER A 465 -4.60 17.52 -8.43
C SER A 465 -3.51 18.57 -8.68
N ALA A 466 -2.48 18.64 -7.85
CA ALA A 466 -1.49 19.70 -7.97
C ALA A 466 -0.63 19.50 -9.23
N THR A 467 -0.43 20.58 -9.99
CA THR A 467 0.50 20.64 -11.13
C THR A 467 1.77 21.42 -10.79
N SER A 468 1.90 21.85 -9.54
CA SER A 468 3.05 22.58 -9.03
C SER A 468 3.53 21.96 -7.74
N PHE A 469 4.84 21.76 -7.68
CA PHE A 469 5.57 21.31 -6.50
C PHE A 469 5.24 22.10 -5.23
N VAL A 470 5.07 23.43 -5.34
CA VAL A 470 4.84 24.32 -4.20
C VAL A 470 3.47 24.05 -3.56
N THR A 471 2.49 23.65 -4.35
CA THR A 471 1.09 23.43 -3.93
C THR A 471 0.72 21.95 -3.86
N ALA A 472 1.68 21.04 -3.98
CA ALA A 472 1.44 19.60 -3.96
C ALA A 472 1.12 19.04 -2.57
N THR A 473 1.10 19.89 -1.55
CA THR A 473 0.76 19.52 -0.16
C THR A 473 -0.22 20.52 0.42
N SER A 474 -0.95 20.12 1.45
CA SER A 474 -1.93 20.96 2.17
C SER A 474 -1.28 22.15 2.88
N VAL A 475 0.04 22.11 3.08
CA VAL A 475 0.85 23.21 3.61
C VAL A 475 1.81 23.67 2.52
N ASN A 476 1.41 24.71 1.79
CA ASN A 476 2.18 25.22 0.66
C ASN A 476 3.66 25.46 1.02
N GLY A 477 4.55 24.99 0.17
CA GLY A 477 5.98 25.21 0.31
C GLY A 477 6.71 24.31 1.29
N ILE A 478 6.04 23.38 1.98
CA ILE A 478 6.69 22.44 2.90
C ILE A 478 7.68 21.51 2.19
N ALA A 479 7.43 21.24 0.90
CA ALA A 479 8.34 20.51 0.02
C ALA A 479 9.58 21.35 -0.39
N MET A 480 9.72 22.61 0.02
CA MET A 480 10.90 23.44 -0.33
C MET A 480 12.07 23.32 0.68
N GLY A 481 12.04 22.32 1.58
CA GLY A 481 13.12 22.08 2.55
C GLY A 481 14.43 21.61 1.90
N THR A 482 15.54 21.72 2.63
CA THR A 482 16.86 21.27 2.15
C THR A 482 16.89 19.76 1.88
N GLY A 483 17.31 19.36 0.68
CA GLY A 483 17.45 17.97 0.26
C GLY A 483 16.94 17.76 -1.16
N ALA A 484 17.83 17.42 -2.11
CA ALA A 484 17.41 17.04 -3.45
C ALA A 484 17.05 15.54 -3.46
N PRO A 485 15.89 15.13 -4.03
CA PRO A 485 15.63 13.73 -4.28
C PRO A 485 16.76 13.07 -5.09
N ALA A 486 17.04 11.79 -4.88
CA ALA A 486 17.95 11.07 -5.76
C ALA A 486 17.37 11.07 -7.20
N GLY A 487 18.21 11.32 -8.21
CA GLY A 487 17.76 11.50 -9.60
C GLY A 487 17.09 12.85 -9.89
N ALA A 488 17.07 13.79 -8.94
CA ALA A 488 16.45 15.10 -9.12
C ALA A 488 17.19 15.95 -10.16
N ASN A 489 16.56 16.06 -11.33
CA ASN A 489 16.40 17.35 -11.97
C ASN A 489 14.88 17.60 -12.05
N PRO A 490 14.25 18.15 -11.00
CA PRO A 490 12.79 18.25 -10.89
C PRO A 490 12.31 19.39 -11.79
N ASN A 491 12.42 19.20 -13.09
CA ASN A 491 12.09 20.22 -14.09
C ASN A 491 12.06 19.65 -15.52
N ILE A 492 11.33 18.56 -15.75
CA ILE A 492 11.35 17.92 -17.07
C ILE A 492 10.11 18.31 -17.91
N ALA A 493 9.00 18.72 -17.28
CA ALA A 493 7.76 19.06 -18.00
C ALA A 493 7.36 20.55 -18.03
N ASN A 494 7.82 21.41 -17.11
CA ASN A 494 7.38 22.82 -16.97
C ASN A 494 8.39 23.86 -17.52
N GLY A 495 9.70 23.58 -17.53
CA GLY A 495 10.68 24.55 -18.03
C GLY A 495 10.89 25.78 -17.13
N THR A 496 10.31 25.83 -15.93
CA THR A 496 10.51 26.93 -14.95
C THR A 496 11.46 26.54 -13.81
N GLY A 497 12.56 25.84 -14.13
CA GLY A 497 13.55 25.37 -13.17
C GLY A 497 14.21 26.52 -12.42
N GLY A 498 13.63 26.90 -11.30
CA GLY A 498 14.31 27.61 -10.25
C GLY A 498 14.68 26.61 -9.16
N THR A 499 15.97 26.39 -8.95
CA THR A 499 16.49 26.10 -7.61
C THR A 499 15.74 26.99 -6.62
N PRO A 500 15.32 26.52 -5.42
CA PRO A 500 14.84 27.41 -4.39
C PRO A 500 15.87 28.54 -4.27
N ALA A 501 15.46 29.78 -4.51
CA ALA A 501 16.34 30.90 -4.27
C ALA A 501 16.77 30.78 -2.81
N SER A 502 18.06 30.52 -2.59
CA SER A 502 18.66 30.56 -1.26
C SER A 502 18.19 31.86 -0.62
N THR A 503 17.42 31.78 0.46
CA THR A 503 17.05 32.95 1.25
C THR A 503 18.26 33.38 2.08
N THR A 504 19.37 33.69 1.43
CA THR A 504 20.36 34.59 1.98
C THR A 504 19.87 35.98 1.68
N THR A 505 19.08 36.55 2.58
CA THR A 505 18.99 38.00 2.72
C THR A 505 20.41 38.49 3.00
N PRO A 506 21.07 39.26 2.12
CA PRO A 506 22.28 39.96 2.51
C PRO A 506 21.86 41.07 3.47
N ALA A 507 22.44 41.08 4.67
CA ALA A 507 22.31 42.22 5.57
C ALA A 507 22.76 43.50 4.84
N PRO A 508 22.04 44.63 4.98
CA PRO A 508 22.46 45.87 4.34
C PRO A 508 23.71 46.38 5.05
N THR A 509 24.85 46.39 4.35
CA THR A 509 26.06 47.06 4.81
C THR A 509 26.01 48.53 4.46
N THR A 510 25.98 49.36 5.51
CA THR A 510 26.17 50.82 5.45
C THR A 510 27.56 51.16 4.88
N PRO A 511 27.70 52.14 3.98
CA PRO A 511 28.99 52.51 3.42
C PRO A 511 29.74 53.49 4.33
N THR A 512 31.02 53.23 4.58
CA THR A 512 31.98 54.20 5.15
C THR A 512 33.22 54.27 4.23
N PRO A 513 33.76 55.46 3.90
CA PRO A 513 34.68 55.61 2.76
C PRO A 513 36.18 55.70 3.13
N THR A 514 37.03 55.48 2.10
CA THR A 514 38.47 55.85 1.91
C THR A 514 39.52 55.14 2.77
N THR A 515 40.57 54.47 2.27
CA THR A 515 41.81 54.99 1.58
C THR A 515 42.73 53.76 1.22
N PRO A 516 43.69 53.80 0.26
CA PRO A 516 44.15 52.61 -0.48
C PRO A 516 45.49 51.96 -0.04
N ALA A 517 45.61 50.64 -0.35
CA ALA A 517 46.74 49.78 -0.83
C ALA A 517 48.20 50.03 -0.32
N PRO A 518 49.09 48.99 -0.14
CA PRO A 518 49.52 48.12 -1.25
C PRO A 518 50.07 46.66 -0.98
N THR A 519 50.07 45.87 -2.07
CA THR A 519 51.07 44.87 -2.58
C THR A 519 51.38 43.51 -1.88
N THR A 520 50.92 42.41 -2.54
CA THR A 520 51.63 41.18 -3.07
C THR A 520 52.62 40.35 -2.22
N PRO A 521 53.01 39.09 -2.60
CA PRO A 521 52.31 37.82 -2.95
C PRO A 521 52.71 36.60 -2.04
N ALA A 522 52.13 35.42 -2.34
CA ALA A 522 52.31 34.04 -1.80
C ALA A 522 53.77 33.48 -1.68
N PRO A 523 54.06 32.17 -1.40
CA PRO A 523 53.27 30.96 -1.02
C PRO A 523 53.94 30.09 0.11
N THR A 524 53.40 28.88 0.41
CA THR A 524 54.10 27.56 0.56
C THR A 524 53.58 26.59 1.66
N THR A 525 53.07 25.45 1.18
CA THR A 525 53.26 24.02 1.54
C THR A 525 53.79 23.53 2.90
N GLY A 526 53.11 22.48 3.41
CA GLY A 526 53.66 21.24 4.02
C GLY A 526 54.08 21.34 5.49
N GLY A 527 53.89 20.36 6.38
CA GLY A 527 53.49 18.96 6.34
C GLY A 527 53.95 18.27 7.65
N GLY A 528 53.39 17.10 7.98
CA GLY A 528 53.95 16.13 8.96
C GLY A 528 53.55 16.33 10.43
N THR A 529 52.65 15.54 11.02
CA THR A 529 52.73 14.14 11.52
C THR A 529 53.41 13.94 12.91
N THR A 530 52.56 13.40 13.82
CA THR A 530 52.81 12.37 14.85
C THR A 530 53.70 12.66 16.07
N THR A 531 53.16 12.46 17.29
CA THR A 531 53.40 11.26 18.13
C THR A 531 52.78 11.43 19.54
N THR A 532 52.03 10.40 19.97
CA THR A 532 51.65 10.08 21.36
C THR A 532 52.90 9.66 22.16
N PRO A 533 52.92 9.66 23.53
CA PRO A 533 52.23 8.62 24.31
C PRO A 533 51.64 9.07 25.67
N ALA A 534 50.72 8.26 26.19
CA ALA A 534 50.20 8.26 27.57
C ALA A 534 51.32 7.88 28.59
N PRO A 535 51.12 7.93 29.94
CA PRO A 535 50.21 7.01 30.64
C PRO A 535 49.66 7.44 32.04
N THR A 536 48.85 6.52 32.62
CA THR A 536 48.56 6.24 34.06
C THR A 536 47.38 6.91 34.80
N THR A 537 46.38 6.07 35.09
CA THR A 537 45.45 6.01 36.25
C THR A 537 46.18 5.79 37.60
N PRO A 538 45.60 5.94 38.83
CA PRO A 538 44.24 5.49 39.20
C PRO A 538 43.46 6.22 40.35
N ALA A 539 42.20 5.77 40.52
CA ALA A 539 41.47 5.51 41.76
C ALA A 539 40.50 6.55 42.39
N THR A 540 39.30 6.00 42.68
CA THR A 540 38.42 6.18 43.85
C THR A 540 37.57 7.44 44.06
N GLY A 541 36.25 7.24 43.90
CA GLY A 541 35.31 7.20 45.04
C GLY A 541 34.69 8.53 45.51
N GLY A 542 33.35 8.56 45.61
CA GLY A 542 32.66 9.55 46.45
C GLY A 542 31.29 9.99 45.93
N THR A 543 30.24 9.37 46.48
CA THR A 543 28.83 9.79 46.44
C THR A 543 28.60 11.23 46.87
N THR A 544 27.61 11.92 46.27
CA THR A 544 26.68 12.80 47.01
C THR A 544 25.42 13.07 46.19
N ASN A 545 24.29 12.87 46.86
CA ASN A 545 22.96 13.23 46.42
C ASN A 545 22.50 14.45 47.24
N ASN A 546 21.55 15.19 46.66
CA ASN A 546 20.57 16.08 47.30
C ASN A 546 20.87 17.59 47.50
N THR A 547 20.11 18.37 46.70
CA THR A 547 19.20 19.47 47.06
C THR A 547 19.66 20.57 48.04
N ASN A 548 19.54 21.83 47.60
CA ASN A 548 18.40 22.63 48.07
C ASN A 548 18.05 23.84 47.17
N THR A 549 16.76 24.11 47.18
CA THR A 549 15.93 25.20 46.65
C THR A 549 16.39 26.63 46.99
N THR A 550 15.92 27.64 46.23
CA THR A 550 14.99 28.73 46.69
C THR A 550 14.51 29.55 45.45
N THR A 551 13.24 29.55 45.00
CA THR A 551 12.07 30.44 45.37
C THR A 551 12.39 31.95 45.08
N THR A 552 11.63 32.82 44.39
CA THR A 552 10.18 32.90 44.06
C THR A 552 9.80 34.10 43.15
N HIS A 553 8.62 33.98 42.52
CA HIS A 553 7.57 34.98 42.20
C HIS A 553 7.71 36.06 41.10
N HIS A 554 6.78 36.05 40.12
CA HIS A 554 5.68 37.04 40.00
C HIS A 554 4.56 36.53 39.08
N HIS A 555 3.32 36.89 39.45
CA HIS A 555 2.01 36.55 38.85
C HIS A 555 1.71 37.33 37.54
N HIS A 556 0.86 36.77 36.65
CA HIS A 556 -0.42 37.40 36.28
C HIS A 556 -1.38 36.45 35.53
N HIS A 557 -2.66 36.56 35.90
CA HIS A 557 -3.87 35.88 35.41
C HIS A 557 -4.33 36.34 34.02
N HIS A 558 -5.13 35.49 33.35
CA HIS A 558 -6.41 35.72 32.60
C HIS A 558 -6.51 34.66 31.49
N SER A 559 -7.65 34.10 31.05
CA SER A 559 -9.03 33.95 31.50
C SER A 559 -9.65 32.93 30.52
N HIS A 560 -10.50 32.01 30.99
CA HIS A 560 -11.23 31.06 30.13
C HIS A 560 -12.35 31.76 29.36
N GLY A 561 -12.49 31.42 28.08
CA GLY A 561 -13.62 31.79 27.23
C GLY A 561 -14.05 30.60 26.37
N HIS A 562 -15.21 30.03 26.72
CA HIS A 562 -15.93 29.05 25.93
C HIS A 562 -16.37 29.64 24.59
N HIS A 563 -16.19 28.89 23.49
CA HIS A 563 -17.01 29.06 22.29
C HIS A 563 -17.55 27.71 21.82
N THR A 564 -18.88 27.62 21.86
CA THR A 564 -19.75 26.61 21.29
C THR A 564 -19.68 26.63 19.77
N ALA A 565 -19.34 25.50 19.15
CA ALA A 565 -19.46 25.31 17.70
C ALA A 565 -20.94 25.09 17.34
N ALA A 566 -21.52 26.02 16.60
CA ALA A 566 -22.85 25.90 16.01
C ALA A 566 -22.75 25.14 14.68
N ALA A 567 -23.60 24.12 14.54
CA ALA A 567 -23.88 23.43 13.29
C ALA A 567 -24.84 24.27 12.42
N ALA A 568 -24.57 24.34 11.11
CA ALA A 568 -25.53 24.72 10.06
C ALA A 568 -24.96 24.29 8.68
N PRO A 569 -25.76 24.17 7.60
CA PRO A 569 -26.28 22.90 7.10
C PRO A 569 -25.78 22.54 5.69
N ALA A 570 -26.01 21.29 5.31
CA ALA A 570 -25.85 20.77 3.96
C ALA A 570 -26.63 21.62 2.93
N GLY A 571 -25.92 22.08 1.91
CA GLY A 571 -26.47 22.76 0.75
C GLY A 571 -25.96 22.10 -0.53
N THR A 572 -26.83 21.33 -1.16
CA THR A 572 -26.70 20.76 -2.49
C THR A 572 -26.55 21.87 -3.54
N ALA A 573 -25.52 21.81 -4.38
CA ALA A 573 -25.51 22.47 -5.68
C ALA A 573 -24.60 21.70 -6.64
N ALA A 574 -25.25 20.90 -7.49
CA ALA A 574 -24.66 20.31 -8.67
C ALA A 574 -24.30 21.42 -9.68
N ALA A 575 -23.07 21.41 -10.16
CA ALA A 575 -22.69 21.98 -11.44
C ALA A 575 -21.82 20.94 -12.13
N ALA A 576 -22.42 20.24 -13.09
CA ALA A 576 -21.76 19.25 -13.93
C ALA A 576 -20.71 19.94 -14.80
N SER A 577 -19.44 19.74 -14.48
CA SER A 577 -18.39 19.64 -15.48
C SER A 577 -18.14 18.15 -15.70
N SER A 578 -18.44 17.66 -16.89
CA SER A 578 -18.09 16.31 -17.34
C SER A 578 -16.56 16.17 -17.39
N GLY A 579 -15.95 15.86 -16.24
CA GLY A 579 -14.65 15.22 -16.19
C GLY A 579 -14.78 13.75 -16.57
N PRO A 580 -13.68 13.07 -16.96
CA PRO A 580 -13.69 11.63 -17.13
C PRO A 580 -14.18 11.00 -15.82
N ASP A 581 -15.05 10.00 -15.94
CA ASP A 581 -15.51 9.20 -14.82
C ASP A 581 -14.32 8.45 -14.22
N MET A 582 -13.73 9.01 -13.15
CA MET A 582 -12.56 8.46 -12.48
C MET A 582 -12.88 7.20 -11.65
N SER A 583 -14.16 6.80 -11.53
CA SER A 583 -14.58 5.69 -10.65
C SER A 583 -14.01 4.32 -11.02
N HIS A 584 -13.47 4.17 -12.24
CA HIS A 584 -12.85 2.94 -12.75
C HIS A 584 -11.31 2.98 -12.82
N HIS A 585 -10.66 4.04 -12.31
CA HIS A 585 -9.22 4.30 -12.50
C HIS A 585 -8.39 4.25 -11.21
N HIS A 586 -8.98 3.81 -10.10
CA HIS A 586 -8.30 3.71 -8.81
C HIS A 586 -7.83 2.27 -8.60
N ALA A 587 -6.65 1.95 -9.11
CA ALA A 587 -6.11 0.60 -9.04
C ALA A 587 -5.59 0.23 -7.62
N MET A 588 -5.41 1.22 -6.71
CA MET A 588 -4.61 1.04 -5.49
C MET A 588 -5.24 1.62 -4.21
N HIS A 589 -6.51 2.04 -4.25
CA HIS A 589 -7.14 2.80 -3.15
C HIS A 589 -7.33 2.00 -1.85
N HIS A 590 -7.31 0.66 -1.93
CA HIS A 590 -7.69 -0.26 -0.84
C HIS A 590 -6.52 -0.81 -0.03
N MET A 591 -5.29 -0.61 -0.49
CA MET A 591 -4.08 -1.06 0.16
C MET A 591 -3.85 -0.47 1.59
N TRP A 592 -4.42 0.70 1.93
CA TRP A 592 -3.96 1.49 3.10
C TRP A 592 -5.06 2.14 3.96
N ALA A 593 -6.34 1.88 3.66
CA ALA A 593 -7.49 2.41 4.41
C ALA A 593 -8.03 1.40 5.43
#